data_AF-A0A7H1J9L2-F1
#
_entry.id   AF-A0A7H1J9L2-F1
#
_cell.length_a   1.000
_cell.length_b   1.000
_cell.length_c   1.000
_cell.angle_alpha   90.00
_cell.angle_beta   90.00
_cell.angle_gamma   90.00
#
_symmetry.space_group_name_H-M   'P 1'
#
loop_
_entity.id
_entity.type
_entity.pdbx_description
1 polymer ?
#
loop_
_entity_poly.entity_id
_entity_poly.type
_entity_poly.pdbx_seq_one_letter_code
_entity_poly.pdbx_strand_id
1 'polypeptide(L)'
;MKKLKISAVVLALTMMSGYVAANAVDEASAESMEKKMEKPSILTQAPNIPAGVIPDEVDLSNAVNLEELEVQYTYSSGRAYKLKFYDDRVSFTQLDAGHIPTLTVPYRAKKIGKDMFLVHWLVPGRIGHVSLILDLESKLIHASALMPGQMELFDGGPIVDVKRGKYMHSLSRQGANTSSKIIRGITNDTF
;
A
#
# COMPACT_ATOMS: atom_id res chain seq x y z
N MET A 1 -52.18 -8.33 25.78
CA MET A 1 -50.70 -8.37 25.83
C MET A 1 -50.27 -9.56 26.70
N LYS A 2 -49.74 -10.63 26.10
CA LYS A 2 -49.19 -11.79 26.81
C LYS A 2 -47.84 -12.14 26.17
N LYS A 3 -46.77 -12.04 26.95
CA LYS A 3 -45.45 -12.60 26.62
C LYS A 3 -45.40 -14.02 27.19
N LEU A 4 -44.86 -14.98 26.44
CA LEU A 4 -44.20 -16.15 27.01
C LEU A 4 -43.06 -16.60 26.07
N LYS A 5 -41.88 -16.80 26.68
CA LYS A 5 -40.63 -17.31 26.10
C LYS A 5 -40.65 -18.85 26.09
N ILE A 6 -39.52 -19.45 25.65
CA ILE A 6 -39.04 -20.85 25.78
C ILE A 6 -39.05 -21.55 24.38
N SER A 7 -38.05 -22.26 23.87
CA SER A 7 -36.88 -22.93 24.49
C SER A 7 -35.70 -23.04 23.52
N ALA A 8 -34.50 -23.08 24.09
CA ALA A 8 -33.31 -23.67 23.47
C ALA A 8 -33.49 -25.20 23.30
N VAL A 9 -32.94 -25.75 22.22
CA VAL A 9 -32.78 -27.19 22.00
C VAL A 9 -31.29 -27.48 22.05
N VAL A 10 -30.88 -28.09 23.16
CA VAL A 10 -29.65 -28.88 23.28
C VAL A 10 -30.10 -30.33 23.21
N LEU A 11 -29.52 -31.12 22.31
CA LEU A 11 -29.62 -32.57 22.38
C LEU A 11 -28.24 -33.19 22.14
N ALA A 12 -27.68 -33.73 23.22
CA ALA A 12 -26.54 -34.62 23.24
C ALA A 12 -26.96 -36.02 22.80
N LEU A 13 -26.06 -36.77 22.16
CA LEU A 13 -26.17 -38.22 22.07
C LEU A 13 -24.82 -38.89 22.36
N THR A 14 -24.94 -39.97 23.11
CA THR A 14 -23.94 -40.57 24.00
C THR A 14 -23.27 -41.79 23.35
N MET A 15 -21.96 -41.94 23.65
CA MET A 15 -21.20 -43.17 23.97
C MET A 15 -21.31 -44.43 23.10
N MET A 16 -20.15 -44.91 22.64
CA MET A 16 -19.82 -46.33 22.78
C MET A 16 -18.38 -46.55 23.26
N SER A 17 -18.31 -47.49 24.19
CA SER A 17 -17.20 -47.97 25.01
C SER A 17 -16.24 -48.86 24.21
N GLY A 18 -14.94 -48.70 24.47
CA GLY A 18 -13.89 -49.64 24.09
C GLY A 18 -12.73 -49.52 25.08
N TYR A 19 -12.73 -50.41 26.08
CA TYR A 19 -11.65 -50.63 27.04
C TYR A 19 -10.48 -51.35 26.34
N VAL A 20 -9.23 -51.00 26.65
CA VAL A 20 -8.13 -51.90 27.11
C VAL A 20 -6.75 -51.22 26.95
N ALA A 21 -5.92 -51.46 27.98
CA ALA A 21 -4.46 -51.34 28.10
C ALA A 21 -3.92 -50.06 28.74
N ALA A 22 -3.75 -50.17 30.05
CA ALA A 22 -2.83 -49.37 30.84
C ALA A 22 -1.42 -49.46 30.25
N ASN A 23 -0.89 -48.31 29.84
CA ASN A 23 0.54 -48.04 29.91
C ASN A 23 0.67 -46.80 30.78
N ALA A 24 1.28 -46.99 31.94
CA ALA A 24 1.78 -45.89 32.76
C ALA A 24 2.79 -45.11 31.92
N VAL A 25 2.35 -43.97 31.39
CA VAL A 25 3.24 -42.97 30.82
C VAL A 25 3.41 -41.93 31.91
N ASP A 26 4.64 -41.78 32.37
CA ASP A 26 5.10 -40.76 33.30
C ASP A 26 4.38 -39.42 33.07
N GLU A 27 3.59 -39.00 34.07
CA GLU A 27 3.03 -37.64 34.18
C GLU A 27 4.12 -36.56 34.34
N ALA A 28 5.40 -36.92 34.31
CA ALA A 28 6.53 -36.01 34.39
C ALA A 28 7.05 -35.50 33.02
N SER A 29 6.38 -35.80 31.90
CA SER A 29 6.83 -35.40 30.55
C SER A 29 5.95 -34.39 29.82
N ALA A 30 4.85 -33.92 30.42
CA ALA A 30 3.95 -32.94 29.78
C ALA A 30 4.21 -31.48 30.23
N GLU A 31 5.12 -31.25 31.19
CA GLU A 31 5.39 -29.92 31.76
C GLU A 31 6.62 -29.18 31.17
N SER A 32 7.32 -29.74 30.17
CA SER A 32 8.61 -29.17 29.73
C SER A 32 8.69 -28.58 28.32
N MET A 33 7.58 -28.44 27.59
CA MET A 33 7.61 -27.88 26.23
C MET A 33 6.61 -26.77 25.91
N GLU A 34 6.09 -26.07 26.92
CA GLU A 34 5.52 -24.75 26.70
C GLU A 34 6.67 -23.73 26.63
N LYS A 35 7.40 -23.73 25.50
CA LYS A 35 8.37 -22.68 25.18
C LYS A 35 7.58 -21.39 25.04
N LYS A 36 7.45 -20.67 26.16
CA LYS A 36 6.82 -19.35 26.28
C LYS A 36 7.44 -18.47 25.20
N MET A 37 6.76 -18.33 24.06
CA MET A 37 7.23 -17.49 22.97
C MET A 37 7.19 -16.07 23.52
N GLU A 38 8.34 -15.56 23.95
CA GLU A 38 8.47 -14.18 24.38
C GLU A 38 8.01 -13.29 23.23
N LYS A 39 7.07 -12.39 23.52
CA LYS A 39 6.57 -11.43 22.54
C LYS A 39 7.78 -10.64 22.02
N PRO A 40 8.01 -10.59 20.69
CA PRO A 40 9.14 -9.85 20.14
C PRO A 40 9.14 -8.41 20.64
N SER A 41 10.31 -7.91 21.03
CA SER A 41 10.49 -6.52 21.41
C SER A 41 10.22 -5.62 20.20
N ILE A 42 9.42 -4.57 20.43
CA ILE A 42 9.18 -3.56 19.40
C ILE A 42 10.42 -2.68 19.33
N LEU A 43 11.02 -2.58 18.15
CA LEU A 43 12.04 -1.58 17.86
C LEU A 43 11.36 -0.21 17.82
N THR A 44 11.51 0.58 18.88
CA THR A 44 10.93 1.93 18.97
C THR A 44 11.78 2.99 18.26
N GLN A 45 12.97 2.61 17.80
CA GLN A 45 13.88 3.47 17.04
C GLN A 45 13.98 2.95 15.62
N ALA A 46 13.71 3.83 14.65
CA ALA A 46 13.87 3.50 13.25
C ALA A 46 15.37 3.20 12.97
N PRO A 47 15.69 2.16 12.19
CA PRO A 47 17.06 1.93 11.77
C PRO A 47 17.57 3.14 10.99
N ASN A 48 18.80 3.58 11.29
CA ASN A 48 19.43 4.66 10.55
C ASN A 48 19.79 4.16 9.14
N ILE A 49 19.01 4.55 8.13
CA ILE A 49 19.26 4.20 6.73
C ILE A 49 20.21 5.26 6.13
N PRO A 50 21.42 4.90 5.69
CA PRO A 50 22.34 5.85 5.07
C PRO A 50 21.73 6.58 3.87
N ALA A 51 22.10 7.85 3.68
CA ALA A 51 21.71 8.60 2.49
C ALA A 51 22.19 7.89 1.22
N GLY A 52 21.33 7.82 0.20
CA GLY A 52 21.64 7.17 -1.08
C GLY A 52 21.26 5.69 -1.17
N VAL A 53 20.90 5.03 -0.07
CA VAL A 53 20.31 3.68 -0.14
C VAL A 53 18.95 3.79 -0.81
N ILE A 54 18.81 3.21 -1.99
CA ILE A 54 17.52 3.11 -2.68
C ILE A 54 16.80 1.91 -2.07
N PRO A 55 15.54 2.02 -1.64
CA PRO A 55 14.78 0.85 -1.22
C PRO A 55 14.71 -0.13 -2.40
N ASP A 56 15.40 -1.25 -2.27
CA ASP A 56 15.33 -2.39 -3.18
C ASP A 56 13.97 -3.07 -2.97
N GLU A 57 13.40 -3.66 -4.03
CA GLU A 57 12.07 -4.30 -4.08
C GLU A 57 10.87 -3.42 -4.53
N VAL A 58 11.09 -2.45 -5.43
CA VAL A 58 9.98 -1.86 -6.19
C VAL A 58 9.65 -2.74 -7.40
N ASP A 59 8.61 -3.56 -7.27
CA ASP A 59 8.04 -4.28 -8.42
C ASP A 59 7.39 -3.30 -9.41
N LEU A 60 8.02 -3.14 -10.57
CA LEU A 60 7.55 -2.25 -11.65
C LEU A 60 6.49 -2.92 -12.53
N SER A 61 6.12 -4.17 -12.29
CA SER A 61 5.00 -4.79 -13.00
C SER A 61 3.72 -4.00 -12.73
N ASN A 62 2.95 -3.72 -13.79
CA ASN A 62 1.73 -2.89 -13.73
C ASN A 62 1.95 -1.46 -13.21
N ALA A 63 3.18 -0.93 -13.30
CA ALA A 63 3.40 0.49 -13.11
C ALA A 63 2.56 1.29 -14.13
N VAL A 64 1.95 2.36 -13.63
CA VAL A 64 1.08 3.23 -14.42
C VAL A 64 1.41 4.69 -14.14
N ASN A 65 1.21 5.51 -15.16
CA ASN A 65 1.22 6.95 -15.03
C ASN A 65 -0.23 7.44 -14.86
N LEU A 66 -0.45 8.32 -13.89
CA LEU A 66 -1.75 8.91 -13.56
C LEU A 66 -1.88 10.35 -14.06
N GLU A 67 -1.07 10.77 -15.03
CA GLU A 67 -1.07 12.12 -15.61
C GLU A 67 -2.50 12.65 -15.86
N GLU A 68 -2.71 13.92 -15.49
CA GLU A 68 -3.99 14.64 -15.59
C GLU A 68 -5.09 14.18 -14.63
N LEU A 69 -4.87 13.12 -13.83
CA LEU A 69 -5.80 12.75 -12.76
C LEU A 69 -5.80 13.82 -11.67
N GLU A 70 -6.99 14.30 -11.30
CA GLU A 70 -7.20 15.09 -10.09
C GLU A 70 -8.25 14.41 -9.22
N VAL A 71 -7.96 14.31 -7.92
CA VAL A 71 -8.83 13.66 -6.93
C VAL A 71 -9.00 14.61 -5.75
N GLN A 72 -10.22 14.85 -5.33
CA GLN A 72 -10.51 15.49 -4.04
C GLN A 72 -11.20 14.50 -3.12
N TYR A 73 -10.79 14.46 -1.87
CA TYR A 73 -11.33 13.54 -0.89
C TYR A 73 -11.33 14.17 0.50
N THR A 74 -12.17 13.62 1.37
CA THR A 74 -12.23 13.99 2.78
C THR A 74 -12.04 12.74 3.60
N TYR A 75 -11.03 12.72 4.46
CA TYR A 75 -10.83 11.62 5.39
C TYR A 75 -11.95 11.56 6.42
N SER A 76 -12.16 10.39 7.04
CA SER A 76 -13.14 10.21 8.10
C SER A 76 -12.88 11.10 9.31
N SER A 77 -11.61 11.46 9.55
CA SER A 77 -11.17 12.46 10.53
C SER A 77 -11.54 13.92 10.18
N GLY A 78 -12.10 14.18 9.00
CA GLY A 78 -12.57 15.50 8.54
C GLY A 78 -11.56 16.29 7.70
N ARG A 79 -10.29 15.86 7.63
CA ARG A 79 -9.27 16.55 6.82
C ARG A 79 -9.56 16.37 5.33
N ALA A 80 -9.49 17.46 4.58
CA ALA A 80 -9.82 17.47 3.16
C ALA A 80 -8.57 17.73 2.32
N TYR A 81 -8.40 16.96 1.24
CA TYR A 81 -7.22 17.06 0.38
C TYR A 81 -7.60 17.07 -1.09
N LYS A 82 -6.75 17.72 -1.88
CA LYS A 82 -6.73 17.61 -3.34
C LYS A 82 -5.39 17.04 -3.79
N LEU A 83 -5.45 16.02 -4.63
CA LEU A 83 -4.31 15.48 -5.37
C LEU A 83 -4.40 15.90 -6.83
N LYS A 84 -3.25 16.23 -7.41
CA LYS A 84 -3.11 16.43 -8.85
C LYS A 84 -1.87 15.68 -9.34
N PHE A 85 -2.08 14.76 -10.26
CA PHE A 85 -1.04 13.93 -10.84
C PHE A 85 -0.53 14.50 -12.15
N TYR A 86 0.77 14.44 -12.31
CA TYR A 86 1.51 14.75 -13.52
C TYR A 86 2.26 13.49 -13.97
N ASP A 87 3.11 13.63 -14.98
CA ASP A 87 3.83 12.51 -15.56
C ASP A 87 4.79 11.81 -14.57
N ASP A 88 5.48 12.58 -13.72
CA ASP A 88 6.49 12.06 -12.77
C ASP A 88 6.27 12.49 -11.31
N ARG A 89 5.29 13.37 -11.06
CA ARG A 89 5.07 14.00 -9.74
C ARG A 89 3.58 14.06 -9.38
N VAL A 90 3.33 14.15 -8.08
CA VAL A 90 2.01 14.44 -7.51
C VAL A 90 2.09 15.71 -6.68
N SER A 91 1.14 16.61 -6.87
CA SER A 91 0.88 17.71 -5.93
C SER A 91 -0.21 17.29 -4.96
N PHE A 92 -0.04 17.58 -3.67
CA PHE A 92 -1.07 17.42 -2.66
C PHE A 92 -1.27 18.72 -1.87
N THR A 93 -2.53 19.12 -1.74
CA THR A 93 -2.96 20.34 -1.06
C THR A 93 -3.96 19.97 0.02
N GLN A 94 -3.75 20.45 1.25
CA GLN A 94 -4.77 20.36 2.29
C GLN A 94 -5.75 21.53 2.11
N LEU A 95 -7.03 21.22 1.94
CA LEU A 95 -8.07 22.19 1.58
C LEU A 95 -8.70 22.86 2.81
N ASP A 96 -8.71 22.17 3.95
CA ASP A 96 -9.24 22.65 5.23
C ASP A 96 -8.20 23.43 6.06
N ALA A 97 -6.96 23.52 5.59
CA ALA A 97 -5.88 24.24 6.26
C ALA A 97 -5.41 25.43 5.41
N GLY A 98 -5.79 26.65 5.80
CA GLY A 98 -5.55 27.87 5.02
C GLY A 98 -4.09 28.31 4.85
N HIS A 99 -3.13 27.66 5.50
CA HIS A 99 -1.72 28.09 5.52
C HIS A 99 -0.72 26.98 5.19
N ILE A 100 -1.16 25.76 4.85
CA ILE A 100 -0.24 24.67 4.53
C ILE A 100 0.14 24.78 3.05
N PRO A 101 1.44 24.95 2.71
CA PRO A 101 1.85 25.04 1.33
C PRO A 101 1.57 23.73 0.59
N THR A 102 1.18 23.85 -0.68
CA THR A 102 1.08 22.69 -1.56
C THR A 102 2.47 22.10 -1.77
N LEU A 103 2.60 20.79 -1.55
CA LEU A 103 3.83 20.06 -1.78
C LEU A 103 3.71 19.27 -3.07
N THR A 104 4.80 19.24 -3.85
CA THR A 104 4.90 18.47 -5.08
C THR A 104 6.10 17.55 -4.99
N VAL A 105 5.87 16.25 -5.16
CA VAL A 105 6.86 15.21 -4.91
C VAL A 105 6.82 14.13 -5.99
N PRO A 106 7.94 13.43 -6.26
CA PRO A 106 7.91 12.24 -7.10
C PRO A 106 6.99 11.19 -6.50
N TYR A 107 6.23 10.50 -7.35
CA TYR A 107 5.36 9.41 -6.93
C TYR A 107 5.63 8.14 -7.74
N ARG A 108 5.07 7.03 -7.27
CA ARG A 108 4.90 5.82 -8.06
C ARG A 108 3.47 5.34 -7.90
N ALA A 109 2.95 4.74 -8.97
CA ALA A 109 1.63 4.13 -8.95
C ALA A 109 1.65 2.77 -9.65
N LYS A 110 0.83 1.85 -9.12
CA LYS A 110 0.57 0.52 -9.67
C LYS A 110 -0.93 0.34 -9.83
N LYS A 111 -1.34 -0.18 -10.98
CA LYS A 111 -2.73 -0.60 -11.19
C LYS A 111 -2.96 -1.94 -10.49
N ILE A 112 -3.93 -1.97 -9.58
CA ILE A 112 -4.25 -3.16 -8.75
C ILE A 112 -5.68 -3.66 -8.95
N GLY A 113 -6.46 -2.98 -9.80
CA GLY A 113 -7.82 -3.36 -10.19
C GLY A 113 -8.26 -2.58 -11.43
N LYS A 114 -9.54 -2.69 -11.83
CA LYS A 114 -10.07 -2.06 -13.06
C LYS A 114 -9.88 -0.54 -13.08
N ASP A 115 -10.26 0.11 -11.98
CA ASP A 115 -10.16 1.55 -11.72
C ASP A 115 -9.56 1.81 -10.33
N MET A 116 -8.65 0.92 -9.91
CA MET A 116 -8.05 0.92 -8.59
C MET A 116 -6.52 0.98 -8.67
N PHE A 117 -5.94 1.90 -7.90
CA PHE A 117 -4.52 2.23 -7.97
C PHE A 117 -3.89 2.25 -6.58
N LEU A 118 -2.75 1.57 -6.42
CA LEU A 118 -1.85 1.76 -5.31
C LEU A 118 -0.88 2.89 -5.67
N VAL A 119 -0.85 3.95 -4.88
CA VAL A 119 0.01 5.12 -5.09
C VAL A 119 0.87 5.33 -3.87
N HIS A 120 2.14 5.66 -4.03
CA HIS A 120 2.95 6.03 -2.89
C HIS A 120 4.03 7.06 -3.25
N TRP A 121 4.50 7.78 -2.24
CA TRP A 121 5.61 8.71 -2.35
C TRP A 121 6.35 8.87 -1.03
N LEU A 122 7.58 9.40 -1.13
CA LEU A 122 8.36 9.84 0.02
C LEU A 122 8.32 11.37 0.10
N VAL A 123 8.16 11.89 1.31
CA VAL A 123 8.33 13.32 1.58
C VAL A 123 9.84 13.64 1.52
N PRO A 124 10.26 14.79 0.93
CA PRO A 124 11.66 15.19 0.89
C PRO A 124 12.34 15.07 2.26
N GLY A 125 13.58 14.57 2.25
CA GLY A 125 14.30 14.19 3.48
C GLY A 125 13.97 12.80 4.02
N ARG A 126 13.06 12.05 3.37
CA ARG A 126 12.62 10.68 3.76
C ARG A 126 12.07 10.56 5.18
N ILE A 127 11.68 11.70 5.76
CA ILE A 127 11.07 11.80 7.09
C ILE A 127 9.58 11.45 7.08
N GLY A 128 9.02 11.18 5.91
CA GLY A 128 7.67 10.67 5.78
C GLY A 128 7.47 9.82 4.53
N HIS A 129 6.54 8.90 4.62
CA HIS A 129 6.10 8.02 3.55
C HIS A 129 4.58 8.06 3.51
N VAL A 130 4.02 8.16 2.32
CA VAL A 130 2.57 8.11 2.12
C VAL A 130 2.28 7.00 1.13
N SER A 131 1.30 6.16 1.45
CA SER A 131 0.71 5.17 0.54
C SER A 131 -0.80 5.34 0.54
N LEU A 132 -1.40 5.25 -0.65
CA LEU A 132 -2.81 5.41 -0.89
C LEU A 132 -3.33 4.27 -1.76
N ILE A 133 -4.54 3.81 -1.47
CA ILE A 133 -5.37 3.09 -2.44
C ILE A 133 -6.43 4.06 -2.94
N LEU A 134 -6.44 4.30 -4.25
CA LEU A 134 -7.47 5.08 -4.93
C LEU A 134 -8.41 4.11 -5.64
N ASP A 135 -9.62 3.92 -5.12
CA ASP A 135 -10.69 3.20 -5.81
C ASP A 135 -11.64 4.22 -6.45
N LEU A 136 -11.43 4.46 -7.74
CA LEU A 136 -12.21 5.45 -8.49
C LEU A 136 -13.60 4.95 -8.88
N GLU A 137 -13.83 3.62 -8.87
CA GLU A 137 -15.12 3.01 -9.15
C GLU A 137 -16.04 3.13 -7.93
N SER A 138 -15.54 2.74 -6.76
CA SER A 138 -16.28 2.86 -5.49
C SER A 138 -16.22 4.27 -4.90
N LYS A 139 -15.41 5.17 -5.46
CA LYS A 139 -15.13 6.52 -4.94
C LYS A 139 -14.62 6.51 -3.50
N LEU A 140 -13.67 5.64 -3.22
CA LEU A 140 -13.06 5.50 -1.90
C LEU A 140 -11.56 5.72 -1.96
N ILE A 141 -11.03 6.29 -0.90
CA ILE A 141 -9.60 6.36 -0.64
C ILE A 141 -9.28 5.67 0.69
N HIS A 142 -8.18 4.92 0.70
CA HIS A 142 -7.53 4.45 1.92
C HIS A 142 -6.11 4.97 1.96
N ALA A 143 -5.67 5.46 3.11
CA ALA A 143 -4.37 6.07 3.29
C ALA A 143 -3.64 5.47 4.48
N SER A 144 -2.36 5.19 4.28
CA SER A 144 -1.40 4.95 5.34
C SER A 144 -0.22 5.89 5.13
N ALA A 145 0.10 6.69 6.14
CA ALA A 145 1.27 7.55 6.11
C ALA A 145 2.03 7.51 7.43
N LEU A 146 3.35 7.54 7.31
CA LEU A 146 4.28 7.83 8.40
C LEU A 146 4.77 9.26 8.21
N MET A 147 4.64 10.09 9.24
CA MET A 147 5.04 11.49 9.27
C MET A 147 6.18 11.71 10.29
N PRO A 148 6.88 12.85 10.22
CA PRO A 148 7.92 13.19 11.19
C PRO A 148 7.44 13.09 12.63
N GLY A 149 8.33 12.66 13.53
CA GLY A 149 7.98 12.47 14.95
C GLY A 149 7.17 11.20 15.23
N GLN A 150 7.23 10.18 14.36
CA GLN A 150 6.49 8.92 14.49
C GLN A 150 4.97 9.10 14.51
N MET A 151 4.48 10.20 13.91
CA MET A 151 3.04 10.39 13.75
C MET A 151 2.54 9.52 12.61
N GLU A 152 1.51 8.73 12.86
CA GLU A 152 0.88 7.89 11.86
C GLU A 152 -0.47 8.47 11.42
N LEU A 153 -0.76 8.32 10.13
CA LEU A 153 -2.09 8.48 9.57
C LEU A 153 -2.52 7.11 9.04
N PHE A 154 -3.64 6.61 9.52
CA PHE A 154 -4.27 5.40 9.00
C PHE A 154 -5.76 5.66 8.91
N ASP A 155 -6.21 6.10 7.75
CA ASP A 155 -7.54 6.66 7.56
C ASP A 155 -8.07 6.32 6.15
N GLY A 156 -9.34 6.60 5.92
CA GLY A 156 -9.96 6.50 4.62
C GLY A 156 -11.16 7.44 4.53
N GLY A 157 -11.77 7.50 3.36
CA GLY A 157 -12.95 8.34 3.18
C GLY A 157 -13.46 8.37 1.76
N PRO A 158 -14.56 9.12 1.54
CA PRO A 158 -15.10 9.30 0.21
C PRO A 158 -14.21 10.21 -0.64
N ILE A 159 -14.07 9.83 -1.90
CA ILE A 159 -13.64 10.72 -2.97
C ILE A 159 -14.84 11.56 -3.39
N VAL A 160 -14.74 12.88 -3.19
CA VAL A 160 -15.84 13.82 -3.44
C VAL A 160 -15.84 14.38 -4.85
N ASP A 161 -14.67 14.41 -5.51
CA ASP A 161 -14.52 14.88 -6.89
C ASP A 161 -13.39 14.14 -7.61
N VAL A 162 -13.60 13.85 -8.89
CA VAL A 162 -12.62 13.20 -9.78
C VAL A 162 -12.66 13.84 -11.15
N LYS A 163 -11.52 14.42 -11.55
CA LYS A 163 -11.26 14.73 -12.94
C LYS A 163 -10.37 13.63 -13.51
N ARG A 164 -10.92 12.86 -14.44
CA ARG A 164 -10.19 11.74 -15.05
C ARG A 164 -9.11 12.26 -16.00
N GLY A 165 -7.92 11.69 -15.87
CA GLY A 165 -6.81 11.84 -16.82
C GLY A 165 -6.67 10.63 -17.74
N LYS A 166 -5.57 10.59 -18.49
CA LYS A 166 -5.19 9.42 -19.30
C LYS A 166 -4.35 8.48 -18.45
N TYR A 167 -4.83 7.24 -18.25
CA TYR A 167 -4.02 6.20 -17.59
C TYR A 167 -3.26 5.42 -18.65
N MET A 168 -1.95 5.58 -18.70
CA MET A 168 -1.10 4.79 -19.58
C MET A 168 -0.29 3.79 -18.75
N HIS A 169 -0.31 2.52 -19.16
CA HIS A 169 0.68 1.56 -18.68
C HIS A 169 2.06 2.13 -19.00
N SER A 170 2.93 2.22 -17.99
CA SER A 170 4.32 2.61 -18.22
C SER A 170 5.01 1.40 -18.85
N LEU A 171 4.90 1.26 -20.16
CA LEU A 171 5.85 0.46 -20.91
C LEU A 171 7.21 1.10 -20.67
N SER A 172 8.16 0.30 -20.19
CA SER A 172 9.52 0.73 -19.89
C SER A 172 10.06 1.56 -21.06
N ARG A 173 10.36 2.85 -20.81
CA ARG A 173 11.25 3.63 -21.70
C ARG A 173 12.70 3.14 -21.50
N GLN A 174 12.95 1.87 -21.79
CA GLN A 174 14.27 1.28 -21.98
C GLN A 174 14.22 0.50 -23.30
N GLY A 175 14.30 1.23 -24.41
CA GLY A 175 14.22 0.60 -25.74
C GLY A 175 14.34 1.53 -26.95
N ALA A 176 14.72 2.80 -26.76
CA ALA A 176 14.97 3.73 -27.87
C ALA A 176 16.38 4.28 -27.79
N ASN A 177 17.38 3.39 -27.85
CA ASN A 177 18.73 3.80 -28.20
C ASN A 177 19.43 2.69 -29.02
N THR A 178 18.87 2.40 -30.19
CA THR A 178 19.56 1.69 -31.26
C THR A 178 19.16 2.26 -32.61
N SER A 179 20.18 2.73 -33.33
CA SER A 179 20.27 2.90 -34.77
C SER A 179 19.63 4.14 -35.42
N SER A 180 20.44 5.19 -35.54
CA SER A 180 20.55 5.93 -36.81
C SER A 180 21.99 6.43 -37.04
N LYS A 181 22.86 5.53 -37.48
CA LYS A 181 24.05 5.94 -38.25
C LYS A 181 24.29 4.97 -39.40
N ILE A 182 23.41 5.07 -40.39
CA ILE A 182 23.73 4.71 -41.77
C ILE A 182 23.43 5.94 -42.62
N ILE A 183 24.46 6.69 -42.97
CA ILE A 183 24.48 7.43 -44.24
C ILE A 183 25.75 6.96 -44.97
N ARG A 184 25.49 6.48 -46.19
CA ARG A 184 26.43 5.96 -47.16
C ARG A 184 27.33 7.06 -47.71
N GLY A 185 28.55 6.65 -48.09
CA GLY A 185 29.15 7.06 -49.36
C GLY A 185 30.28 8.07 -49.26
N ILE A 186 31.53 7.58 -49.30
CA ILE A 186 32.55 8.09 -50.21
C ILE A 186 33.31 6.89 -50.78
N THR A 187 33.49 6.95 -52.10
CA THR A 187 33.99 5.96 -53.04
C THR A 187 35.48 5.68 -52.89
N ASN A 188 35.88 4.43 -53.16
CA ASN A 188 37.25 4.10 -53.53
C ASN A 188 37.51 4.61 -54.95
N ASP A 189 38.57 5.39 -55.14
CA ASP A 189 39.28 5.48 -56.41
C ASP A 189 40.79 5.59 -56.17
N THR A 190 41.46 4.56 -56.69
CA THR A 190 42.85 4.40 -57.14
C THR A 190 43.65 5.68 -57.43
N PHE A 191 44.80 5.87 -56.77
CA PHE A 191 46.19 5.86 -57.29
C PHE A 191 47.17 6.23 -56.17
#